data_AF-A0A8H7BF69-F1
#
_entry.id   AF-A0A8H7BF69-F1
#
_cell.length_a   1.000
_cell.length_b   1.000
_cell.length_c   1.000
_cell.angle_alpha   90.00
_cell.angle_beta   90.00
_cell.angle_gamma   90.00
#
_symmetry.space_group_name_H-M   'P 1'
#
loop_
_entity.id
_entity.type
_entity.pdbx_description
1 polymer ?
#
loop_
_entity_poly.entity_id
_entity_poly.type
_entity_poly.pdbx_seq_one_letter_code
_entity_poly.pdbx_strand_id
1 'polypeptide(L)'
;LPTRPHYDWTPPEELLRRLPDLQADLFSNVLDEHVKRFLIDSYPPMQQARYQPPNAVPIAHTRFSKSQYRDDITLKNIQYQISAIFRPLDVLAMELLDTLSPEHLHGILAIVHDVRTLVMHTNVNQARNQLALKAINPSFTMSSLKLKYLHHACGFLSRPHRPTICHTTYSSLNTE
;
A
#
# COMPACT_ATOMS: atom_id res chain seq x y z
N LEU A 1 -29.76 -6.47 9.61
CA LEU A 1 -28.48 -5.79 9.35
C LEU A 1 -28.28 -4.73 10.42
N PRO A 2 -27.13 -4.65 11.10
CA PRO A 2 -26.88 -3.58 12.06
C PRO A 2 -26.86 -2.24 11.32
N THR A 3 -27.67 -1.29 11.80
CA THR A 3 -27.79 0.07 11.27
C THR A 3 -26.45 0.79 11.34
N ARG A 4 -26.07 1.44 10.23
CA ARG A 4 -24.89 2.31 10.16
C ARG A 4 -24.97 3.32 11.32
N PRO A 5 -23.96 3.44 12.18
CA PRO A 5 -23.97 4.46 13.22
C PRO A 5 -24.17 5.83 12.59
N HIS A 6 -25.26 6.49 12.97
CA HIS A 6 -25.55 7.85 12.57
C HIS A 6 -24.64 8.75 13.41
N TYR A 7 -23.75 9.48 12.76
CA TYR A 7 -22.93 10.47 13.42
C TYR A 7 -23.69 11.79 13.39
N ASP A 8 -24.21 12.22 14.54
CA ASP A 8 -24.87 13.52 14.72
C ASP A 8 -23.83 14.65 14.77
N TRP A 9 -23.00 14.75 13.74
CA TRP A 9 -22.08 15.87 13.62
C TRP A 9 -22.84 17.08 13.09
N THR A 10 -23.06 18.05 13.97
CA THR A 10 -23.59 19.36 13.61
C THR A 10 -22.43 20.35 13.48
N PRO A 11 -22.27 21.03 12.34
CA PRO A 11 -21.20 22.01 12.16
C PRO A 11 -21.42 23.20 13.13
N PRO A 12 -20.35 23.70 13.79
CA PRO A 12 -20.45 24.90 14.62
C PRO A 12 -20.97 26.11 13.84
N GLU A 13 -21.71 27.01 14.48
CA GLU A 13 -22.29 28.20 13.83
C GLU A 13 -21.25 29.07 13.11
N GLU A 14 -20.05 29.22 13.70
CA GLU A 14 -18.97 29.98 13.07
C GLU A 14 -18.46 29.33 11.77
N LEU A 15 -18.51 28.00 11.68
CA LEU A 15 -18.16 27.28 10.46
C LEU A 15 -19.22 27.50 9.38
N LEU A 16 -20.49 27.45 9.77
CA LEU A 16 -21.63 27.72 8.88
C LEU A 16 -21.60 29.16 8.34
N ARG A 17 -21.19 30.12 9.17
CA ARG A 17 -21.03 31.52 8.74
C ARG A 17 -19.94 31.70 7.69
N ARG A 18 -18.86 30.93 7.78
CA ARG A 18 -17.72 30.98 6.84
C ARG A 18 -17.91 30.12 5.59
N LEU A 19 -18.68 29.05 5.71
CA LEU A 19 -18.98 28.09 4.66
C LEU A 19 -20.51 27.91 4.61
N PRO A 20 -21.25 28.89 4.06
CA PRO A 20 -22.71 28.85 4.02
C PRO A 20 -23.24 27.65 3.23
N ASP A 21 -22.48 27.21 2.22
CA ASP A 21 -22.83 26.09 1.35
C ASP A 21 -22.66 24.72 2.02
N LEU A 22 -22.14 24.66 3.26
CA LEU A 22 -21.94 23.40 3.99
C LEU A 22 -23.28 22.69 4.31
N GLN A 23 -24.39 23.44 4.36
CA GLN A 23 -25.74 22.87 4.53
C GLN A 23 -26.45 22.58 3.21
N ALA A 24 -25.90 23.05 2.08
CA ALA A 24 -26.49 22.80 0.78
C ALA A 24 -26.21 21.35 0.34
N ASP A 25 -27.17 20.75 -0.36
CA ASP A 25 -26.97 19.43 -0.93
C ASP A 25 -25.93 19.50 -2.07
N LEU A 26 -24.84 18.74 -1.92
CA LEU A 26 -23.74 18.65 -2.88
C LEU A 26 -24.18 18.27 -4.29
N PHE A 27 -25.31 17.56 -4.43
CA PHE A 27 -25.81 17.10 -5.72
C PHE A 27 -26.85 18.03 -6.35
N SER A 28 -27.30 19.06 -5.62
CA SER A 28 -28.34 19.98 -6.08
C SER A 28 -27.79 21.15 -6.90
N ASN A 29 -26.53 21.52 -6.67
CA ASN A 29 -25.92 22.71 -7.28
C ASN A 29 -24.74 22.33 -8.17
N VAL A 30 -24.92 22.44 -9.49
CA VAL A 30 -23.83 22.30 -10.45
C VAL A 30 -23.15 23.65 -10.62
N LEU A 31 -21.88 23.74 -10.26
CA LEU A 31 -21.04 24.92 -10.52
C LEU A 31 -20.93 25.15 -12.02
N ASP A 32 -21.04 26.42 -12.44
CA ASP A 32 -20.77 26.82 -13.81
C ASP A 32 -19.28 26.61 -14.17
N GLU A 33 -19.01 26.27 -15.43
CA GLU A 33 -17.66 25.90 -15.87
C GLU A 33 -16.65 27.07 -15.77
N HIS A 34 -17.11 28.30 -15.98
CA HIS A 34 -16.28 29.48 -15.80
C HIS A 34 -15.89 29.69 -14.35
N VAL A 35 -16.83 29.44 -13.42
CA VAL A 35 -16.59 29.54 -11.98
C VAL A 35 -15.62 28.44 -11.52
N LYS A 36 -15.76 27.21 -12.03
CA LYS A 36 -14.79 26.12 -11.74
C LYS A 36 -13.38 26.50 -12.16
N ARG A 37 -13.23 27.00 -13.39
CA ARG A 37 -11.93 27.43 -13.95
C ARG A 37 -11.31 28.52 -13.07
N PHE A 38 -12.09 29.54 -12.76
CA PHE A 38 -11.66 30.64 -11.91
C PHE A 38 -11.21 30.18 -10.53
N LEU A 39 -11.97 29.28 -9.89
CA LEU A 39 -11.61 28.73 -8.58
C LEU A 39 -10.29 27.98 -8.65
N ILE A 40 -10.11 27.09 -9.63
CA ILE A 40 -8.85 26.32 -9.81
C ILE A 40 -7.66 27.26 -10.00
N ASP A 41 -7.80 28.28 -10.84
CA ASP A 41 -6.73 29.22 -11.16
C ASP A 41 -6.42 30.18 -9.99
N SER A 42 -7.39 30.39 -9.08
CA SER A 42 -7.24 31.26 -7.90
C SER A 42 -6.43 30.63 -6.76
N TYR A 43 -6.31 29.29 -6.73
CA TYR A 43 -5.52 28.63 -5.69
C TYR A 43 -4.04 28.59 -6.06
N PRO A 44 -3.14 28.91 -5.10
CA PRO A 44 -1.70 28.86 -5.36
C PRO A 44 -1.27 27.41 -5.70
N PRO A 45 -0.29 27.23 -6.59
CA PRO A 45 0.29 25.92 -6.84
C PRO A 45 0.74 25.26 -5.53
N MET A 46 0.42 23.98 -5.35
CA MET A 46 0.74 23.24 -4.11
C MET A 46 2.23 23.27 -3.73
N GLN A 47 3.13 23.51 -4.70
CA GLN A 47 4.56 23.67 -4.46
C GLN A 47 4.90 24.84 -3.52
N GLN A 48 4.03 25.84 -3.39
CA GLN A 48 4.21 26.98 -2.49
C GLN A 48 3.47 26.81 -1.15
N ALA A 49 2.64 25.78 -1.01
CA ALA A 49 1.93 25.51 0.24
C ALA A 49 2.91 24.92 1.26
N ARG A 50 3.24 25.71 2.30
CA ARG A 50 3.90 25.18 3.51
C ARG A 50 2.89 24.33 4.27
N TYR A 51 2.79 23.06 3.90
CA TYR A 51 1.94 22.10 4.61
C TYR A 51 2.35 22.02 6.07
N GLN A 52 1.47 22.49 6.96
CA GLN A 52 1.59 22.28 8.39
C GLN A 52 0.67 21.12 8.77
N PRO A 53 1.22 19.95 9.11
CA PRO A 53 0.39 18.84 9.54
C PRO A 53 -0.38 19.27 10.79
N PRO A 54 -1.69 18.96 10.89
CA PRO A 54 -2.46 19.30 12.07
C PRO A 54 -1.85 18.64 13.31
N ASN A 55 -1.89 19.36 14.45
CA ASN A 55 -1.42 18.86 15.75
C ASN A 55 -2.09 17.55 16.20
N ALA A 56 -3.18 17.15 15.54
CA ALA A 56 -3.82 15.86 15.70
C ALA A 56 -2.86 14.68 15.52
N VAL A 57 -1.88 14.75 14.59
CA VAL A 57 -0.95 13.66 14.32
C VAL A 57 -0.05 13.33 15.53
N PRO A 58 0.71 14.30 16.10
CA PRO A 58 1.51 14.02 17.29
C PRO A 58 0.65 13.66 18.52
N ILE A 59 -0.54 14.26 18.67
CA ILE A 59 -1.45 13.93 19.77
C ILE A 59 -2.01 12.50 19.64
N ALA A 60 -2.33 12.04 18.44
CA ALA A 60 -2.76 10.67 18.20
C ALA A 60 -1.64 9.69 18.55
N HIS A 61 -0.41 10.01 18.15
CA HIS A 61 0.77 9.19 18.41
C HIS A 61 1.05 9.01 19.91
N THR A 62 0.80 10.01 20.76
CA THR A 62 0.95 9.86 22.23
C THR A 62 -0.13 8.99 22.86
N ARG A 63 -1.27 8.81 22.18
CA ARG A 63 -2.40 8.00 22.67
C ARG A 63 -2.40 6.57 22.14
N PHE A 64 -1.47 6.21 21.24
CA PHE A 64 -1.40 4.87 20.69
C PHE A 64 -0.90 3.85 21.72
N SER A 65 -1.55 2.70 21.75
CA SER A 65 -1.02 1.53 22.45
C SER A 65 0.24 0.99 21.74
N LYS A 66 1.04 0.19 22.43
CA LYS A 66 2.25 -0.42 21.85
C LYS A 66 1.94 -1.31 20.63
N SER A 67 0.78 -1.97 20.58
CA SER A 67 0.37 -2.78 19.42
C SER A 67 -0.03 -1.89 18.25
N GLN A 68 -0.84 -0.86 18.50
CA GLN A 68 -1.25 0.12 17.48
C GLN A 68 -0.05 0.83 16.86
N TYR A 69 0.94 1.19 17.66
CA TYR A 69 2.18 1.79 17.16
C TYR A 69 2.95 0.87 16.21
N ARG A 70 3.03 -0.43 16.50
CA ARG A 70 3.69 -1.42 15.60
C ARG A 70 2.90 -1.59 14.30
N ASP A 71 1.58 -1.59 14.38
CA ASP A 71 0.73 -1.72 13.21
C ASP A 71 0.80 -0.46 12.33
N ASP A 72 0.86 0.73 12.92
CA ASP A 72 1.08 2.01 12.22
C ASP A 72 2.45 2.05 11.52
N ILE A 73 3.53 1.59 12.18
CA ILE A 73 4.84 1.42 11.52
C ILE A 73 4.74 0.45 10.33
N THR A 74 4.00 -0.65 10.48
CA THR A 74 3.82 -1.63 9.41
C THR A 74 3.09 -1.01 8.21
N LEU A 75 2.05 -0.22 8.46
CA LEU A 75 1.33 0.52 7.42
C LEU A 75 2.21 1.57 6.74
N LYS A 76 2.99 2.32 7.52
CA LYS A 76 3.98 3.27 6.99
C LYS A 76 5.00 2.58 6.10
N ASN A 77 5.49 1.40 6.50
CA ASN A 77 6.43 0.61 5.70
C ASN A 77 5.80 0.12 4.40
N ILE A 78 4.54 -0.35 4.43
CA ILE A 78 3.79 -0.72 3.23
C ILE A 78 3.67 0.49 2.29
N GLN A 79 3.25 1.64 2.81
CA GLN A 79 3.11 2.87 2.03
C GLN A 79 4.45 3.30 1.42
N TYR A 80 5.53 3.24 2.19
CA TYR A 80 6.86 3.56 1.72
C TYR A 80 7.31 2.59 0.63
N GLN A 81 7.15 1.28 0.81
CA GLN A 81 7.50 0.29 -0.21
C GLN A 81 6.72 0.52 -1.50
N ILE A 82 5.42 0.78 -1.39
CA ILE A 82 4.59 1.07 -2.56
C ILE A 82 5.07 2.34 -3.27
N SER A 83 5.38 3.39 -2.52
CA SER A 83 5.74 4.69 -3.10
C SER A 83 7.19 4.73 -3.60
N ALA A 84 8.14 4.16 -2.85
CA ALA A 84 9.57 4.24 -3.11
C ALA A 84 10.07 3.12 -4.04
N ILE A 85 9.33 2.01 -4.20
CA ILE A 85 9.71 0.92 -5.10
C ILE A 85 8.86 0.96 -6.37
N PHE A 86 7.53 0.99 -6.26
CA PHE A 86 6.69 0.90 -7.46
C PHE A 86 6.73 2.18 -8.29
N ARG A 87 6.73 3.37 -7.70
CA ARG A 87 6.78 4.60 -8.52
C ARG A 87 8.05 4.70 -9.36
N PRO A 88 9.26 4.47 -8.85
CA PRO A 88 10.45 4.49 -9.70
C PRO A 88 10.43 3.42 -10.78
N LEU A 89 9.90 2.22 -10.50
CA LEU A 89 9.72 1.18 -11.52
C LEU A 89 8.72 1.60 -12.61
N ASP A 90 7.64 2.29 -12.23
CA ASP A 90 6.63 2.77 -13.17
C ASP A 90 7.19 3.92 -14.03
N VAL A 91 7.97 4.82 -13.45
CA VAL A 91 8.69 5.88 -14.20
C VAL A 91 9.72 5.28 -15.14
N LEU A 92 10.51 4.30 -14.66
CA LEU A 92 11.47 3.59 -15.49
C LEU A 92 10.77 2.87 -16.66
N ALA A 93 9.65 2.18 -16.41
CA ALA A 93 8.88 1.52 -17.45
C ALA A 93 8.38 2.52 -18.51
N MET A 94 7.96 3.72 -18.10
CA MET A 94 7.57 4.80 -19.01
C MET A 94 8.76 5.26 -19.86
N GLU A 95 9.92 5.53 -19.24
CA GLU A 95 11.12 5.96 -19.99
C GLU A 95 11.61 4.89 -20.97
N LEU A 96 11.47 3.61 -20.62
CA LEU A 96 11.83 2.49 -21.49
C LEU A 96 10.93 2.35 -22.72
N LEU A 97 9.67 2.83 -22.67
CA LEU A 97 8.79 2.85 -23.85
C LEU A 97 9.33 3.77 -24.95
N ASP A 98 9.97 4.89 -24.57
CA ASP A 98 10.48 5.89 -25.50
C ASP A 98 11.93 5.62 -25.94
N THR A 99 12.71 4.92 -25.13
CA THR A 99 14.17 4.77 -25.35
C THR A 99 14.58 3.46 -26.02
N LEU A 100 13.77 2.41 -25.94
CA LEU A 100 14.19 1.06 -26.30
C LEU A 100 13.63 0.57 -27.63
N SER A 101 14.42 -0.21 -28.37
CA SER A 101 13.95 -0.91 -29.58
C SER A 101 12.84 -1.91 -29.22
N PRO A 102 11.82 -2.10 -30.07
CA PRO A 102 10.69 -2.98 -29.80
C PRO A 102 11.08 -4.45 -29.54
N GLU A 103 12.25 -4.86 -30.00
CA GLU A 103 12.81 -6.21 -29.87
C GLU A 103 13.14 -6.59 -28.42
N HIS A 104 13.66 -5.64 -27.63
CA HIS A 104 14.07 -5.84 -26.24
C HIS A 104 13.03 -5.32 -25.23
N LEU A 105 12.11 -4.47 -25.70
CA LEU A 105 11.10 -3.82 -24.87
C LEU A 105 10.24 -4.83 -24.12
N HIS A 106 9.73 -5.84 -24.83
CA HIS A 106 8.85 -6.83 -24.23
C HIS A 106 9.51 -7.62 -23.11
N GLY A 107 10.76 -8.06 -23.31
CA GLY A 107 11.51 -8.83 -22.31
C GLY A 107 11.81 -8.01 -21.05
N ILE A 108 12.21 -6.75 -21.22
CA ILE A 108 12.54 -5.89 -20.07
C ILE A 108 11.27 -5.46 -19.31
N LEU A 109 10.17 -5.17 -20.00
CA LEU A 109 8.89 -4.90 -19.34
C LEU A 109 8.36 -6.12 -18.58
N ALA A 110 8.56 -7.34 -19.10
CA ALA A 110 8.24 -8.57 -18.37
C ALA A 110 9.06 -8.68 -17.08
N ILE A 111 10.36 -8.37 -17.11
CA ILE A 111 11.22 -8.36 -15.91
C ILE A 111 10.72 -7.32 -14.88
N VAL A 112 10.39 -6.10 -15.33
CA VAL A 112 9.85 -5.06 -14.44
C VAL A 112 8.53 -5.51 -13.82
N HIS A 113 7.68 -6.17 -14.60
CA HIS A 113 6.43 -6.76 -14.10
C HIS A 113 6.67 -7.87 -13.07
N ASP A 114 7.62 -8.77 -13.31
CA ASP A 114 7.95 -9.86 -12.40
C ASP A 114 8.51 -9.33 -11.08
N VAL A 115 9.41 -8.33 -11.13
CA VAL A 115 9.92 -7.65 -9.93
C VAL A 115 8.78 -6.98 -9.16
N ARG A 116 7.86 -6.31 -9.86
CA ARG A 116 6.69 -5.68 -9.24
C ARG A 116 5.83 -6.71 -8.52
N THR A 117 5.52 -7.81 -9.19
CA THR A 117 4.73 -8.92 -8.64
C THR A 117 5.44 -9.54 -7.43
N LEU A 118 6.74 -9.80 -7.51
CA LEU A 118 7.51 -10.37 -6.41
C LEU A 118 7.49 -9.46 -5.16
N VAL A 119 7.76 -8.17 -5.31
CA VAL A 119 7.75 -7.21 -4.19
C VAL A 119 6.35 -7.08 -3.58
N MET A 120 5.31 -7.11 -4.42
CA MET A 120 3.92 -7.08 -3.96
C MET A 120 3.57 -8.31 -3.12
N HIS A 121 3.95 -9.50 -3.58
CA HIS A 121 3.61 -10.75 -2.89
C HIS A 121 4.45 -11.01 -1.64
N THR A 122 5.74 -10.68 -1.66
CA THR A 122 6.68 -10.96 -0.56
C THR A 122 6.51 -10.01 0.61
N ASN A 123 6.41 -8.71 0.35
CA ASN A 123 6.44 -7.71 1.42
C ASN A 123 5.04 -7.17 1.72
N VAL A 124 4.35 -6.67 0.69
CA VAL A 124 3.08 -5.96 0.88
C VAL A 124 1.97 -6.92 1.29
N ASN A 125 1.79 -8.03 0.56
CA ASN A 125 0.74 -8.99 0.85
C ASN A 125 0.97 -9.71 2.18
N GLN A 126 2.22 -10.05 2.51
CA GLN A 126 2.54 -10.64 3.81
C GLN A 126 2.18 -9.69 4.96
N ALA A 127 2.60 -8.41 4.88
CA ALA A 127 2.30 -7.42 5.91
C ALA A 127 0.80 -7.14 6.01
N ARG A 128 0.08 -7.07 4.88
CA ARG A 128 -1.39 -6.92 4.85
C ARG A 128 -2.10 -8.10 5.50
N ASN A 129 -1.70 -9.33 5.18
CA ASN A 129 -2.30 -10.54 5.75
C ASN A 129 -2.06 -10.60 7.26
N GLN A 130 -0.86 -10.22 7.71
CA GLN A 130 -0.56 -10.14 9.14
C GLN A 130 -1.47 -9.14 9.86
N LEU A 131 -1.69 -7.96 9.29
CA LEU A 131 -2.59 -6.94 9.85
C LEU A 131 -4.05 -7.42 9.85
N ALA A 132 -4.50 -8.05 8.76
CA ALA A 132 -5.86 -8.59 8.65
C ALA A 132 -6.14 -9.68 9.69
N LEU A 133 -5.19 -10.60 9.89
CA LEU A 133 -5.32 -11.67 10.88
C LEU A 133 -5.27 -11.12 12.32
N LYS A 134 -4.44 -10.11 12.58
CA LYS A 134 -4.42 -9.39 13.86
C LYS A 134 -5.71 -8.65 14.18
N ALA A 135 -6.41 -8.13 13.16
CA ALA A 135 -7.68 -7.45 13.35
C ALA A 135 -8.78 -8.40 13.86
N ILE A 136 -8.71 -9.68 13.50
CA ILE A 136 -9.63 -10.73 13.98
C ILE A 136 -9.14 -11.31 15.31
N ASN A 137 -7.83 -11.55 15.45
CA ASN A 137 -7.21 -12.06 16.67
C ASN A 137 -5.97 -11.22 17.05
N PRO A 138 -6.08 -10.32 18.05
CA PRO A 138 -4.99 -9.41 18.44
C PRO A 138 -3.70 -10.11 18.89
N SER A 139 -3.79 -11.37 19.33
CA SER A 139 -2.65 -12.17 19.78
C SER A 139 -1.92 -12.91 18.64
N PHE A 140 -2.41 -12.79 17.40
CA PHE A 140 -1.86 -13.51 16.27
C PHE A 140 -0.48 -12.97 15.85
N THR A 141 0.49 -13.89 15.73
CA THR A 141 1.81 -13.62 15.16
C THR A 141 2.11 -14.62 14.06
N MET A 142 2.36 -14.14 12.84
CA MET A 142 2.81 -15.00 11.76
C MET A 142 4.25 -15.43 12.02
N SER A 143 4.50 -16.74 12.08
CA SER A 143 5.86 -17.28 12.05
C SER A 143 6.44 -17.02 10.66
N SER A 144 7.48 -16.17 10.58
CA SER A 144 8.28 -16.13 9.36
C SER A 144 8.96 -17.49 9.23
N LEU A 145 8.63 -18.26 8.19
CA LEU A 145 9.50 -19.33 7.75
C LEU A 145 10.83 -18.68 7.42
N LYS A 146 11.77 -18.71 8.37
CA LYS A 146 13.19 -18.47 8.09
C LYS A 146 13.62 -19.65 7.23
N LEU A 147 13.34 -19.57 5.94
CA LEU A 147 14.03 -20.37 4.95
C LEU A 147 15.50 -20.03 5.11
N LYS A 148 16.20 -20.85 5.89
CA LYS A 148 17.66 -20.92 5.84
C LYS A 148 17.93 -21.38 4.42
N TYR A 149 18.22 -20.44 3.52
CA TYR A 149 18.77 -20.75 2.21
C TYR A 149 20.11 -21.46 2.46
N LEU A 150 20.07 -22.78 2.60
CA LEU A 150 21.25 -23.62 2.46
C LEU A 150 21.66 -23.46 0.99
N HIS A 151 22.70 -22.66 0.77
CA HIS A 151 23.46 -22.67 -0.47
C HIS A 151 24.08 -24.07 -0.63
N HIS A 152 23.30 -25.04 -1.09
CA HIS A 152 23.86 -26.20 -1.76
C HIS A 152 24.25 -25.73 -3.16
N ALA A 153 25.52 -25.37 -3.32
CA ALA A 153 26.16 -25.23 -4.61
C ALA A 153 26.15 -26.61 -5.30
N CYS A 154 25.05 -26.95 -5.98
CA CYS A 154 25.02 -28.07 -6.89
C CYS A 154 25.35 -27.52 -8.28
N GLY A 155 26.60 -27.76 -8.69
CA GLY A 155 27.17 -27.24 -9.92
C GLY A 155 26.40 -27.68 -11.17
N PHE A 156 26.37 -26.76 -12.12
CA PHE A 156 26.04 -26.99 -13.51
C PHE A 156 26.90 -28.13 -14.07
N LEU A 157 26.32 -29.30 -14.31
CA LEU A 157 26.79 -30.24 -15.31
C LEU A 157 25.64 -30.70 -16.18
N SER A 158 25.87 -30.54 -17.47
CA SER A 158 24.94 -30.64 -18.59
C SER A 158 24.35 -32.04 -18.83
N ARG A 159 23.12 -32.02 -19.39
CA ARG A 159 22.44 -33.01 -20.27
C ARG A 159 21.31 -33.90 -19.69
N PRO A 160 20.34 -34.33 -20.56
CA PRO A 160 18.92 -34.36 -20.20
C PRO A 160 18.32 -35.77 -20.12
N HIS A 161 17.40 -36.03 -19.18
CA HIS A 161 16.20 -36.89 -19.36
C HIS A 161 15.37 -37.05 -18.07
N ARG A 162 14.07 -36.74 -18.19
CA ARG A 162 12.89 -37.10 -17.36
C ARG A 162 12.82 -36.77 -15.86
N PRO A 163 11.58 -36.58 -15.32
CA PRO A 163 11.34 -36.00 -14.00
C PRO A 163 11.31 -37.09 -12.92
N THR A 164 12.06 -36.89 -11.83
CA THR A 164 11.95 -37.72 -10.63
C THR A 164 11.09 -37.00 -9.60
N ILE A 165 9.90 -37.55 -9.36
CA ILE A 165 9.01 -37.17 -8.27
C ILE A 165 9.68 -37.59 -6.96
N CYS A 166 10.14 -36.63 -6.17
CA CYS A 166 10.62 -36.89 -4.82
C CYS A 166 9.44 -36.80 -3.85
N HIS A 167 8.92 -37.95 -3.44
CA HIS A 167 8.05 -38.08 -2.27
C HIS A 167 8.79 -37.58 -1.03
N THR A 168 8.24 -36.57 -0.33
CA THR A 168 8.68 -36.25 1.03
C THR A 168 7.66 -36.82 2.00
N THR A 169 8.07 -37.85 2.74
CA THR A 169 7.33 -38.46 3.84
C THR A 169 7.28 -37.49 5.02
N TYR A 170 6.07 -37.21 5.50
CA TYR A 170 5.81 -36.46 6.73
C TYR A 170 5.90 -37.43 7.91
N SER A 171 6.93 -37.27 8.76
CA SER A 171 6.98 -37.92 10.07
C SER A 171 6.46 -36.96 11.12
N SER A 172 5.27 -37.27 11.63
CA SER A 172 4.64 -36.65 12.79
C SER A 172 5.44 -36.92 14.06
N LEU A 173 5.73 -35.88 14.84
CA LEU A 173 6.11 -36.01 16.24
C LEU A 173 5.18 -35.13 17.08
N ASN A 174 4.30 -35.83 17.80
CA ASN A 174 3.59 -35.36 18.98
C ASN A 174 4.60 -35.02 20.08
N THR A 175 4.27 -34.02 20.89
CA THR A 175 4.44 -34.15 22.35
C THR A 175 3.46 -33.23 23.07
N GLU A 176 2.92 -33.80 24.13
CA GLU A 176 2.10 -33.23 25.21
C GLU A 176 2.80 -32.07 25.95
#